data_AF-A0A2M9P2Z7-F1
#
_entry.id   AF-A0A2M9P2Z7-F1
#
_cell.length_a   1.000
_cell.length_b   1.000
_cell.length_c   1.000
_cell.angle_alpha   90.00
_cell.angle_beta   90.00
_cell.angle_gamma   90.00
#
_symmetry.space_group_name_H-M   'P 1'
#
loop_
_entity.id
_entity.type
_entity.pdbx_description
1 polymer ?
#
loop_
_entity_poly.entity_id
_entity_poly.type
_entity_poly.pdbx_seq_one_letter_code
_entity_poly.pdbx_strand_id
1 'polypeptide(L)'
;QKGQRVQAIVNELKGEKIDIVKWSENPVIFVANALSPSKVLEVIVKEEEKATTVIVPDYQLSLAIGKRGQNARLAAKLTGWKIDIKSETEAREAGIYPVEEQ
;
A
#
# COMPACT_ATOMS: atom_id res chain seq x y z
N GLN A 1 -6.67 -28.02 0.21
CA GLN A 1 -6.21 -27.83 -1.19
C GLN A 1 -6.05 -26.36 -1.64
N LYS A 2 -6.29 -25.34 -0.79
CA LYS A 2 -5.89 -23.95 -1.10
C LYS A 2 -4.46 -23.74 -0.60
N GLY A 3 -3.51 -23.47 -1.51
CA GLY A 3 -2.12 -23.14 -1.16
C GLY A 3 -1.02 -23.96 -1.87
N GLN A 4 -1.32 -25.17 -2.37
CA GLN A 4 -0.28 -26.02 -3.01
C GLN A 4 0.37 -25.38 -4.24
N ARG A 5 -0.39 -24.65 -5.06
CA ARG A 5 0.13 -23.98 -6.26
C ARG A 5 1.07 -22.81 -5.93
N VAL A 6 0.71 -22.02 -4.92
CA VAL A 6 1.53 -20.88 -4.48
C VAL A 6 2.80 -21.39 -3.80
N GLN A 7 2.69 -22.42 -2.96
CA GLN A 7 3.85 -22.99 -2.26
C GLN A 7 4.88 -23.59 -3.22
N ALA A 8 4.44 -24.21 -4.32
CA ALA A 8 5.35 -24.71 -5.35
C ALA A 8 6.18 -23.59 -6.00
N ILE A 9 5.56 -22.45 -6.31
CA ILE A 9 6.24 -21.27 -6.89
C ILE A 9 7.22 -20.65 -5.87
N VAL A 10 6.80 -20.51 -4.61
CA VAL A 10 7.65 -19.97 -3.53
C VAL A 10 8.92 -20.81 -3.34
N ASN A 11 8.79 -22.15 -3.42
CA ASN A 11 9.93 -23.06 -3.30
C ASN A 11 10.92 -22.89 -4.46
N GLU A 12 10.44 -22.54 -5.65
CA GLU A 12 11.26 -22.29 -6.84
C GLU A 12 11.99 -20.93 -6.77
N LEU A 13 11.43 -19.95 -6.06
CA LEU A 13 12.02 -18.62 -5.82
C LEU A 13 13.02 -18.56 -4.65
N LYS A 14 13.51 -19.71 -4.16
CA LYS A 14 14.53 -19.81 -3.11
C LYS A 14 14.17 -19.03 -1.82
N GLY A 15 12.88 -18.95 -1.49
CA GLY A 15 12.40 -18.31 -0.25
C GLY A 15 12.10 -16.82 -0.36
N GLU A 16 12.03 -16.25 -1.57
CA GLU A 16 11.46 -14.92 -1.76
C GLU A 16 9.99 -14.88 -1.26
N LYS A 17 9.63 -13.84 -0.51
CA LYS A 17 8.27 -13.67 0.01
C LYS A 17 7.36 -13.12 -1.10
N ILE A 18 6.22 -13.75 -1.29
CA ILE A 18 5.22 -13.36 -2.29
C ILE A 18 3.96 -12.90 -1.56
N ASP A 19 3.50 -11.70 -1.88
CA ASP A 19 2.22 -11.17 -1.45
C ASP A 19 1.24 -11.16 -2.63
N ILE A 20 0.04 -11.73 -2.43
CA ILE A 20 -1.02 -11.77 -3.44
C ILE A 20 -2.08 -10.74 -3.06
N VAL A 21 -2.28 -9.76 -3.93
CA VAL A 21 -3.22 -8.64 -3.70
C VAL A 21 -4.34 -8.65 -4.74
N LYS A 22 -5.50 -8.12 -4.38
CA LYS A 22 -6.62 -7.99 -5.31
C LYS A 22 -6.40 -6.77 -6.20
N TRP A 23 -6.50 -6.96 -7.51
CA TRP A 23 -6.50 -5.86 -8.47
C TRP A 23 -7.83 -5.11 -8.44
N SER A 24 -7.80 -3.82 -8.78
CA SER A 24 -9.00 -2.98 -8.97
C SER A 24 -8.71 -1.89 -10.01
N GLU A 25 -9.74 -1.47 -10.75
CA GLU A 25 -9.66 -0.29 -11.62
C GLU A 25 -9.67 1.02 -10.83
N ASN A 26 -10.27 1.01 -9.64
CA ASN A 26 -10.29 2.19 -8.79
C ASN A 26 -8.90 2.36 -8.13
N PRO A 27 -8.20 3.48 -8.36
CA PRO A 27 -6.84 3.70 -7.84
C PRO A 27 -6.78 3.70 -6.32
N VAL A 28 -7.80 4.21 -5.63
CA VAL A 28 -7.91 4.19 -4.15
C VAL A 28 -7.85 2.75 -3.65
N ILE A 29 -8.70 1.89 -4.22
CA ILE A 29 -8.80 0.48 -3.83
C ILE A 29 -7.52 -0.27 -4.20
N PHE A 30 -6.98 -0.04 -5.40
CA PHE A 30 -5.82 -0.78 -5.87
C PHE A 30 -4.54 -0.42 -5.10
N VAL A 31 -4.32 0.87 -4.80
CA VAL A 31 -3.21 1.33 -3.96
C VAL A 31 -3.32 0.80 -2.54
N ALA A 32 -4.52 0.82 -1.94
CA ALA A 32 -4.73 0.25 -0.62
C ALA A 32 -4.42 -1.26 -0.59
N ASN A 33 -4.89 -2.01 -1.58
CA ASN A 33 -4.60 -3.45 -1.68
C ASN A 33 -3.09 -3.72 -1.87
N ALA A 34 -2.39 -2.90 -2.66
CA ALA A 34 -0.98 -3.07 -2.97
C ALA A 34 -0.05 -2.85 -1.76
N LEU A 35 -0.51 -2.17 -0.71
CA LEU A 35 0.24 -1.96 0.53
C LEU A 35 0.06 -3.08 1.57
N SER A 36 -0.75 -4.10 1.26
CA SER A 36 -0.86 -5.32 2.07
C SER A 36 0.53 -5.84 2.44
N PRO A 37 0.80 -6.20 3.71
CA PRO A 37 -0.16 -6.48 4.79
C PRO A 37 -0.58 -5.27 5.63
N SER A 38 -0.12 -4.05 5.33
CA SER A 38 -0.48 -2.87 6.10
C SER A 38 -1.94 -2.48 5.88
N LYS A 39 -2.61 -2.10 6.97
CA LYS A 39 -3.95 -1.53 6.95
C LYS A 39 -3.85 -0.06 6.54
N VAL A 40 -4.59 0.30 5.51
CA VAL A 40 -4.73 1.67 5.04
C VAL A 40 -6.00 2.27 5.66
N LEU A 41 -5.89 3.49 6.18
CA LEU A 41 -7.01 4.26 6.71
C LEU A 41 -7.67 5.06 5.58
N GLU A 42 -6.85 5.68 4.73
CA GLU A 42 -7.31 6.56 3.67
C GLU A 42 -6.30 6.61 2.51
N VAL A 43 -6.79 6.84 1.29
CA VAL A 43 -5.96 7.10 0.11
C VAL A 43 -6.46 8.36 -0.59
N ILE A 44 -5.67 9.41 -0.49
CA ILE A 44 -5.93 10.68 -1.18
C ILE A 44 -5.25 10.62 -2.55
N VAL A 45 -6.02 10.75 -3.61
CA VAL A 45 -5.53 10.66 -4.99
C VAL A 45 -5.40 12.04 -5.61
N LYS A 46 -4.24 12.31 -6.22
CA LYS A 46 -3.98 13.46 -7.07
C LYS A 46 -3.77 12.96 -8.50
N GLU A 47 -4.86 12.94 -9.27
CA GLU A 47 -4.86 12.34 -10.61
C GLU A 47 -3.89 13.03 -11.56
N GLU A 48 -3.86 14.36 -11.54
CA GLU A 48 -3.00 15.19 -12.41
C GLU A 48 -1.51 14.85 -12.26
N GLU A 49 -1.08 14.53 -11.04
CA GLU A 49 0.32 14.21 -10.72
C GLU A 49 0.63 12.70 -10.78
N LYS A 50 -0.41 11.88 -11.00
CA LYS A 50 -0.38 10.43 -10.82
C LYS A 50 0.24 10.03 -9.47
N ALA A 51 -0.19 10.73 -8.42
CA ALA A 51 0.33 10.58 -7.07
C ALA A 51 -0.79 10.29 -6.07
N THR A 52 -0.43 9.58 -5.00
CA THR A 52 -1.32 9.26 -3.89
C THR A 52 -0.63 9.54 -2.56
N THR A 53 -1.37 10.08 -1.61
CA THR A 53 -0.99 10.12 -0.20
C THR A 53 -1.80 9.07 0.54
N VAL A 54 -1.12 8.10 1.13
CA VAL A 54 -1.72 6.98 1.84
C VAL A 54 -1.53 7.20 3.33
N ILE A 55 -2.63 7.17 4.07
CA ILE A 55 -2.62 7.34 5.51
C ILE A 55 -2.76 5.97 6.17
N VAL A 56 -1.87 5.67 7.11
CA VAL A 56 -1.84 4.41 7.85
C VAL A 56 -1.82 4.68 9.36
N PRO A 57 -2.23 3.72 10.20
CA PRO A 57 -2.06 3.87 11.65
C PRO A 57 -0.58 4.06 12.02
N ASP A 58 -0.28 4.87 13.02
CA ASP A 58 1.11 5.20 13.39
C ASP A 58 1.98 3.96 13.65
N TYR A 59 1.41 2.96 14.32
CA TYR A 59 2.11 1.70 14.64
C TYR A 59 2.42 0.84 13.40
N GLN A 60 1.83 1.14 12.23
CA GLN A 60 2.08 0.43 10.98
C GLN A 60 2.89 1.24 9.96
N LEU A 61 3.29 2.48 10.27
CA LEU A 61 4.07 3.31 9.34
C LEU A 61 5.31 2.57 8.81
N SER A 62 6.11 2.00 9.71
CA SER A 62 7.29 1.21 9.37
C SER A 62 6.98 -0.03 8.53
N LEU A 63 5.84 -0.68 8.77
CA LEU A 63 5.39 -1.86 8.00
C LEU A 63 4.98 -1.45 6.58
N ALA A 64 4.23 -0.37 6.45
CA ALA A 64 3.75 0.16 5.18
C ALA A 64 4.91 0.63 4.28
N ILE A 65 5.91 1.30 4.86
CA ILE A 65 7.16 1.65 4.16
C ILE A 65 7.95 0.38 3.82
N GLY A 66 8.07 -0.54 4.77
CA GLY A 66 8.83 -1.77 4.66
C GLY A 66 10.34 -1.55 4.78
N LYS A 67 11.09 -2.65 4.89
CA LYS A 67 12.56 -2.60 5.04
C LYS A 67 13.19 -1.87 3.84
N ARG A 68 13.91 -0.77 4.09
CA ARG A 68 14.50 0.09 3.05
C ARG A 68 13.48 0.60 2.02
N GLY A 69 12.23 0.83 2.43
CA GLY A 69 11.17 1.31 1.55
C GLY A 69 10.69 0.26 0.53
N GLN A 70 11.02 -1.02 0.72
CA GLN A 70 10.73 -2.05 -0.26
C GLN A 70 9.23 -2.19 -0.54
N ASN A 71 8.39 -2.14 0.50
CA ASN A 71 6.95 -2.35 0.34
C ASN A 71 6.30 -1.22 -0.46
N ALA A 72 6.54 0.03 -0.03
CA ALA A 72 6.08 1.21 -0.75
C ALA A 72 6.57 1.24 -2.21
N ARG A 73 7.83 0.86 -2.46
CA ARG A 73 8.40 0.83 -3.81
C ARG A 73 7.77 -0.25 -4.69
N LEU A 74 7.52 -1.45 -4.14
CA LEU A 74 6.85 -2.53 -4.86
C LEU A 74 5.40 -2.15 -5.17
N ALA A 75 4.68 -1.57 -4.20
CA ALA A 75 3.32 -1.06 -4.40
C ALA A 75 3.28 0.01 -5.49
N ALA A 76 4.18 1.00 -5.46
CA ALA A 76 4.27 2.05 -6.47
C ALA A 76 4.56 1.49 -7.87
N LYS A 77 5.45 0.50 -7.96
CA LYS A 77 5.75 -0.18 -9.24
C LYS A 77 4.57 -1.01 -9.75
N LEU A 78 3.85 -1.68 -8.85
CA LEU A 78 2.71 -2.52 -9.18
C LEU A 78 1.51 -1.71 -9.67
N THR A 79 1.22 -0.59 -9.01
CA THR A 79 0.07 0.27 -9.34
C THR A 79 0.40 1.32 -10.41
N GLY A 80 1.68 1.67 -10.55
CA GLY A 80 2.12 2.75 -11.42
C GLY A 80 1.85 4.16 -10.87
N TRP A 81 1.51 4.27 -9.58
CA TRP A 81 1.27 5.53 -8.87
C TRP A 81 2.46 5.90 -7.99
N LYS A 82 2.74 7.19 -7.83
CA LYS A 82 3.64 7.66 -6.77
C LYS A 82 2.92 7.51 -5.43
N ILE A 83 3.56 6.90 -4.44
CA ILE A 83 2.96 6.64 -3.13
C ILE A 83 3.78 7.36 -2.06
N ASP A 84 3.17 8.37 -1.45
CA ASP A 84 3.63 8.97 -0.20
C ASP A 84 2.85 8.34 0.96
N ILE A 85 3.53 7.97 2.05
CA ILE A 85 2.90 7.30 3.19
C ILE A 85 3.06 8.19 4.41
N LYS A 86 1.95 8.51 5.06
CA LYS A 86 1.90 9.30 6.28
C LYS A 86 1.25 8.52 7.41
N SER A 87 1.70 8.77 8.64
CA SER A 87 0.96 8.28 9.79
C SER A 87 -0.34 9.05 10.00
N GLU A 88 -1.26 8.50 10.77
CA GLU A 88 -2.49 9.19 11.16
C GLU A 88 -2.19 10.52 11.85
N THR A 89 -1.20 10.55 12.76
CA THR A 89 -0.78 11.78 13.45
C THR A 89 -0.27 12.83 12.46
N GLU A 90 0.66 12.47 11.57
CA GLU A 90 1.20 13.39 10.56
C GLU A 90 0.11 13.94 9.62
N ALA A 91 -0.87 13.09 9.27
CA ALA A 91 -1.97 13.47 8.40
C ALA A 91 -2.95 14.44 9.09
N ARG A 92 -3.22 14.25 10.39
CA ARG A 92 -4.04 15.17 11.20
C ARG A 92 -3.35 16.52 11.37
N GLU A 93 -2.05 16.52 11.66
CA GLU A 93 -1.26 17.76 11.78
C GLU A 93 -1.21 18.55 10.46
N ALA A 94 -1.17 17.84 9.32
CA ALA A 94 -1.23 18.44 7.99
C ALA A 94 -2.65 18.88 7.57
N GLY A 95 -3.69 18.58 8.37
CA GLY A 95 -5.07 18.91 8.04
C GLY A 95 -5.66 18.15 6.85
N ILE A 96 -5.09 16.99 6.50
CA ILE A 96 -5.56 16.16 5.38
C ILE A 96 -6.36 14.92 5.84
N TYR A 97 -6.54 14.76 7.16
CA TYR A 97 -7.30 13.65 7.74
C TYR A 97 -8.06 14.07 9.02
N PRO A 98 -9.33 13.68 9.21
CA PRO A 98 -10.15 12.93 8.26
C PRO A 98 -10.46 13.76 7.01
N VAL A 99 -10.66 13.10 5.88
CA VAL A 99 -11.15 13.77 4.66
C VAL A 99 -12.59 14.17 4.95
N GLU A 100 -12.87 15.47 4.99
CA GLU A 100 -14.25 15.95 5.11
C GLU A 100 -15.00 15.57 3.83
N GLU A 101 -16.11 14.85 3.96
CA GLU A 101 -17.03 14.62 2.84
C GLU A 101 -17.61 15.98 2.44
N GLN A 102 -17.35 16.42 1.20
CA GLN A 102 -18.04 17.55 0.59
C GLN A 102 -19.47 17.18 0.19
#